data_AF-M7T4L5-F1
#
_entry.id   AF-M7T4L5-F1
#
_cell.length_a   1.000
_cell.length_b   1.000
_cell.length_c   1.000
_cell.angle_alpha   90.00
_cell.angle_beta   90.00
_cell.angle_gamma   90.00
#
_symmetry.space_group_name_H-M   'P 1'
#
loop_
_entity.id
_entity.type
_entity.pdbx_description
1 polymer ?
#
loop_
_entity_poly.entity_id
_entity_poly.type
_entity_poly.pdbx_seq_one_letter_code
_entity_poly.pdbx_strand_id
1 'polypeptide(L)'
;MHMVNEKGMIPADETRTIIKRRLGADIDDDDLAMVSSDLSINLADPFTFSIFTIPVRGKACTHLECFDLETWLNTRLGKKTMCICGSGSEDDCKRCKEPSFVDKWRCPLCNGDARPYSLRVDGFLVEVREKLQKENKLRTKSILVSADGSWRPQEQAGDDDSDVDSDDGGATTTPIMSTRSSTRPPQPPPREVIELDDD
;
A
#
# COMPACT_ATOMS: atom_id res chain seq x y z
N MET A 1 11.88 10.50 -14.20
CA MET A 1 10.51 10.12 -14.61
C MET A 1 10.44 9.54 -16.03
N HIS A 2 11.14 10.09 -17.04
CA HIS A 2 11.11 9.58 -18.43
C HIS A 2 11.24 8.06 -18.59
N MET A 3 12.16 7.40 -17.88
CA MET A 3 12.38 5.94 -18.01
C MET A 3 11.17 5.06 -17.66
N VAL A 4 10.33 5.48 -16.68
CA VAL A 4 9.14 4.70 -16.28
C VAL A 4 8.02 4.94 -17.30
N ASN A 5 7.81 6.20 -17.69
CA ASN A 5 6.75 6.60 -18.61
C ASN A 5 6.97 6.09 -20.04
N GLU A 6 8.22 5.90 -20.49
CA GLU A 6 8.51 5.47 -21.88
C GLU A 6 8.59 3.95 -22.07
N LYS A 7 8.87 3.16 -21.02
CA LYS A 7 9.20 1.72 -21.16
C LYS A 7 8.47 0.79 -20.21
N GLY A 8 7.57 1.31 -19.37
CA GLY A 8 6.95 0.53 -18.31
C GLY A 8 5.47 0.80 -18.11
N MET A 9 4.62 0.12 -18.88
CA MET A 9 3.17 0.06 -18.66
C MET A 9 2.70 -1.39 -18.61
N ILE A 10 1.81 -1.70 -17.67
CA ILE A 10 0.97 -2.90 -17.66
C ILE A 10 -0.37 -2.48 -18.27
N PRO A 11 -0.80 -3.05 -19.41
CA PRO A 11 -2.10 -2.76 -19.99
C PRO A 11 -3.23 -3.07 -19.01
N ALA A 12 -4.32 -2.29 -19.03
CA ALA A 12 -5.44 -2.49 -18.12
C ALA A 12 -6.05 -3.91 -18.21
N ASP A 13 -6.09 -4.48 -19.41
CA ASP A 13 -6.62 -5.83 -19.65
C ASP A 13 -5.75 -6.94 -19.03
N GLU A 14 -4.44 -6.71 -18.87
CA GLU A 14 -3.57 -7.65 -18.17
C GLU A 14 -3.94 -7.71 -16.68
N THR A 15 -4.15 -6.56 -16.05
CA THR A 15 -4.62 -6.49 -14.66
C THR A 15 -6.01 -7.09 -14.50
N ARG A 16 -6.95 -6.80 -15.41
CA ARG A 16 -8.30 -7.44 -15.43
C ARG A 16 -8.23 -8.96 -15.52
N THR A 17 -7.37 -9.49 -16.38
CA THR A 17 -7.17 -10.94 -16.54
C THR A 17 -6.65 -11.57 -15.24
N ILE A 18 -5.71 -10.91 -14.55
CA ILE A 18 -5.22 -11.37 -13.24
C ILE A 18 -6.36 -11.40 -12.21
N ILE A 19 -7.21 -10.37 -12.19
CA ILE A 19 -8.36 -10.29 -11.27
C ILE A 19 -9.36 -11.41 -11.57
N LYS A 20 -9.74 -11.59 -12.84
CA LYS A 20 -10.65 -12.66 -13.28
C LYS A 20 -10.15 -14.04 -12.85
N ARG A 21 -8.86 -14.31 -13.05
CA ARG A 21 -8.20 -15.55 -12.61
C ARG A 21 -8.28 -15.75 -11.09
N ARG A 22 -8.05 -14.69 -10.29
CA ARG A 22 -8.13 -14.77 -8.83
C ARG A 22 -9.54 -15.04 -8.31
N LEU A 23 -10.55 -14.56 -9.03
CA LEU A 23 -11.96 -14.78 -8.69
C LEU A 23 -12.49 -16.15 -9.18
N GLY A 24 -11.64 -16.99 -9.79
CA GLY A 24 -12.04 -18.32 -10.22
C GLY A 24 -12.91 -18.37 -11.49
N ALA A 25 -13.08 -17.24 -12.19
CA ALA A 25 -13.98 -17.15 -13.35
C ALA A 25 -13.40 -17.75 -14.67
N ASP A 26 -12.29 -18.49 -14.59
CA ASP A 26 -11.69 -19.26 -15.69
C ASP A 26 -11.70 -20.78 -15.41
N ILE A 27 -12.31 -21.24 -14.31
CA ILE A 27 -12.41 -22.68 -14.00
C ILE A 27 -13.70 -23.19 -14.65
N ASP A 28 -13.55 -24.06 -15.65
CA ASP A 28 -14.67 -24.76 -16.29
C ASP A 28 -15.43 -25.60 -15.23
N ASP A 29 -16.75 -25.40 -15.25
CA ASP A 29 -17.86 -26.05 -14.55
C ASP A 29 -17.64 -27.54 -14.17
N ASP A 30 -17.16 -27.84 -12.94
CA ASP A 30 -17.47 -29.10 -12.21
C ASP A 30 -17.00 -29.16 -10.73
N ASP A 31 -16.48 -28.08 -10.16
CA ASP A 31 -16.18 -28.02 -8.72
C ASP A 31 -16.83 -26.79 -8.11
N LEU A 32 -17.58 -26.98 -7.02
CA LEU A 32 -18.31 -25.95 -6.28
C LEU A 32 -17.30 -25.08 -5.53
N ALA A 33 -16.46 -24.36 -6.27
CA ALA A 33 -15.48 -23.45 -5.72
C ALA A 33 -16.21 -22.24 -5.14
N MET A 34 -15.87 -21.87 -3.90
CA MET A 34 -16.34 -20.65 -3.24
C MET A 34 -15.91 -19.43 -4.07
N VAL A 35 -16.74 -18.99 -5.01
CA VAL A 35 -16.51 -17.79 -5.84
C VAL A 35 -16.61 -16.57 -4.94
N SER A 36 -15.48 -15.92 -4.67
CA SER A 36 -15.51 -14.56 -4.15
C SER A 36 -16.17 -13.69 -5.23
N SER A 37 -17.26 -12.98 -4.89
CA SER A 37 -17.98 -12.14 -5.86
C SER A 37 -17.13 -10.98 -6.34
N ASP A 38 -16.26 -10.47 -5.45
CA ASP A 38 -15.41 -9.33 -5.70
C ASP A 38 -14.06 -9.44 -5.01
N LEU A 39 -13.07 -8.76 -5.60
CA LEU A 39 -11.71 -8.60 -5.08
C LEU A 39 -11.55 -7.15 -4.62
N SER A 40 -11.16 -6.97 -3.35
CA SER A 40 -10.82 -5.63 -2.84
C SER A 40 -9.41 -5.23 -3.24
N ILE A 41 -9.23 -4.01 -3.73
CA ILE A 41 -7.94 -3.40 -4.05
C ILE A 41 -7.83 -2.06 -3.32
N ASN A 42 -6.77 -1.90 -2.53
CA ASN A 42 -6.45 -0.65 -1.87
C ASN A 42 -5.80 0.34 -2.86
N LEU A 43 -6.26 1.59 -2.84
CA LEU A 43 -5.83 2.68 -3.71
C LEU A 43 -4.90 3.69 -3.00
N ALA A 44 -4.74 3.59 -1.68
CA ALA A 44 -3.92 4.50 -0.89
C ALA A 44 -2.44 4.19 -1.06
N ASP A 45 -1.67 5.21 -1.42
CA ASP A 45 -0.21 5.15 -1.45
C ASP A 45 0.35 4.99 -0.02
N PRO A 46 1.30 4.06 0.21
CA PRO A 46 1.81 3.75 1.55
C PRO A 46 2.61 4.88 2.23
N PHE A 47 2.92 5.98 1.54
CA PHE A 47 3.69 7.10 2.12
C PHE A 47 2.81 8.34 2.35
N THR A 48 1.86 8.61 1.46
CA THR A 48 0.96 9.77 1.54
C THR A 48 -0.41 9.42 2.10
N PHE A 49 -0.73 8.12 2.22
CA PHE A 49 -2.05 7.60 2.62
C PHE A 49 -3.22 8.12 1.79
N SER A 50 -2.91 8.72 0.64
CA SER A 50 -3.85 9.29 -0.32
C SER A 50 -3.81 8.48 -1.60
N ILE A 51 -4.84 8.59 -2.43
CA ILE A 51 -4.82 7.92 -3.73
C ILE A 51 -3.60 8.36 -4.54
N PHE A 52 -2.84 7.40 -5.07
CA PHE A 52 -1.64 7.65 -5.88
C PHE A 52 -1.92 8.64 -7.02
N THR A 53 -0.94 9.42 -7.49
CA THR A 53 -1.00 10.26 -8.71
C THR A 53 -0.69 9.48 -9.99
N ILE A 54 0.38 8.69 -9.94
CA ILE A 54 0.76 7.78 -11.02
C ILE A 54 0.90 6.40 -10.39
N PRO A 55 -0.09 5.49 -10.55
CA PRO A 55 -0.04 4.16 -9.95
C PRO A 55 1.09 3.36 -10.55
N VAL A 56 2.07 2.99 -9.73
CA VAL A 56 3.14 2.09 -10.14
C VAL A 56 3.31 0.91 -9.19
N ARG A 57 3.78 -0.19 -9.76
CA ARG A 57 4.28 -1.38 -9.04
C ARG A 57 5.44 -1.99 -9.80
N GLY A 58 6.23 -2.82 -9.14
CA GLY A 58 7.32 -3.55 -9.80
C GLY A 58 6.78 -4.58 -10.79
N LYS A 59 7.51 -4.83 -11.89
CA LYS A 59 7.16 -5.83 -12.92
C LYS A 59 6.88 -7.23 -12.33
N ALA A 60 7.62 -7.60 -11.29
CA ALA A 60 7.50 -8.91 -10.63
C ALA A 60 6.58 -8.89 -9.39
N CYS A 61 5.89 -7.78 -9.11
CA CYS A 61 4.97 -7.70 -7.99
C CYS A 61 3.76 -8.60 -8.21
N THR A 62 3.43 -9.42 -7.22
CA THR A 62 2.25 -10.28 -7.21
C THR A 62 1.03 -9.64 -6.56
N HIS A 63 1.18 -8.53 -5.84
CA HIS A 63 0.04 -7.71 -5.36
C HIS A 63 -0.55 -6.88 -6.52
N LEU A 64 -1.79 -6.42 -6.39
CA LEU A 64 -2.45 -5.57 -7.40
C LEU A 64 -2.37 -4.08 -7.09
N GLU A 65 -2.22 -3.78 -5.81
CA GLU A 65 -2.09 -2.45 -5.23
C GLU A 65 -0.89 -1.72 -5.82
N CYS A 66 -1.02 -0.41 -5.98
CA CYS A 66 0.05 0.45 -6.48
C CYS A 66 0.45 1.48 -5.42
N PHE A 67 1.64 2.04 -5.60
CA PHE A 67 2.12 3.21 -4.88
C PHE A 67 2.39 4.33 -5.88
N ASP A 68 2.49 5.57 -5.39
CA ASP A 68 2.67 6.72 -6.26
C ASP A 68 4.11 6.85 -6.76
N LEU A 69 4.28 7.05 -8.08
CA LEU A 69 5.61 7.11 -8.71
C LEU A 69 6.46 8.26 -8.17
N GLU A 70 5.92 9.47 -8.10
CA GLU A 70 6.68 10.64 -7.70
C GLU A 70 7.10 10.55 -6.25
N THR A 71 6.15 10.22 -5.39
CA THR A 71 6.36 9.95 -3.97
C THR A 71 7.40 8.85 -3.76
N TRP A 72 7.29 7.75 -4.51
CA TRP A 72 8.24 6.65 -4.46
C TRP A 72 9.65 7.11 -4.83
N LEU A 73 9.82 7.89 -5.88
CA LEU A 73 11.16 8.39 -6.26
C LEU A 73 11.73 9.36 -5.23
N ASN A 74 10.92 10.32 -4.75
CA ASN A 74 11.36 11.38 -3.84
C ASN A 74 11.84 10.86 -2.49
N THR A 75 11.23 9.79 -1.99
CA THR A 75 11.66 9.12 -0.75
C THR A 75 12.98 8.34 -0.90
N ARG A 76 13.48 8.12 -2.13
CA ARG A 76 14.76 7.44 -2.43
C ARG A 76 15.85 8.36 -2.95
N LEU A 77 15.51 9.59 -3.38
CA LEU A 77 16.50 10.63 -3.63
C LEU A 77 17.25 10.84 -2.31
N GLY A 78 18.51 10.40 -2.28
CA GLY A 78 19.33 10.46 -1.08
C GLY A 78 19.34 11.90 -0.57
N LYS A 79 19.22 12.08 0.76
CA LYS A 79 19.68 13.30 1.41
C LYS A 79 21.05 13.60 0.81
N LYS A 80 21.29 14.84 0.36
CA LYS A 80 22.64 15.31 0.03
C LYS A 80 23.55 14.85 1.17
N THR A 81 24.34 13.81 0.93
CA THR A 81 25.20 13.27 1.98
C THR A 81 26.20 14.37 2.27
N MET A 82 26.13 14.98 3.46
CA MET A 82 27.16 15.92 3.92
C MET A 82 28.51 15.24 3.74
N CYS A 83 29.37 15.80 2.87
CA CYS A 83 30.68 15.20 2.67
C CYS A 83 31.49 15.35 3.96
N ILE A 84 31.89 14.22 4.56
CA ILE A 84 32.79 14.22 5.72
C ILE A 84 34.22 14.63 5.31
N CYS A 85 34.50 14.70 4.00
CA CYS A 85 35.81 15.05 3.46
C CYS A 85 36.22 16.52 3.65
N GLY A 86 35.29 17.42 4.03
CA GLY A 86 35.57 18.84 4.26
C GLY A 86 36.16 19.62 3.07
N SER A 87 36.12 19.06 1.86
CA SER A 87 36.88 19.53 0.69
C SER A 87 35.99 19.77 -0.54
N GLY A 88 35.03 20.69 -0.40
CA GLY A 88 34.28 21.25 -1.53
C GLY A 88 32.79 21.48 -1.27
N SER A 89 32.19 22.36 -2.08
CA SER A 89 30.76 22.67 -2.05
C SER A 89 29.89 21.44 -2.32
N GLU A 90 28.67 21.49 -1.79
CA GLU A 90 27.76 20.38 -1.50
C GLU A 90 27.30 19.53 -2.70
N ASP A 91 27.78 19.78 -3.93
CA ASP A 91 27.21 19.21 -5.15
C ASP A 91 28.22 18.50 -6.12
N ASP A 92 29.56 18.54 -5.94
CA ASP A 92 30.52 17.88 -6.88
C ASP A 92 31.71 17.17 -6.19
N CYS A 93 31.46 16.44 -5.09
CA CYS A 93 32.47 15.55 -4.54
C CYS A 93 32.45 14.18 -5.25
N LYS A 94 33.34 14.00 -6.23
CA LYS A 94 33.54 12.72 -6.94
C LYS A 94 34.00 11.55 -6.06
N ARG A 95 34.52 11.84 -4.85
CA ARG A 95 35.06 10.83 -3.92
C ARG A 95 33.98 10.16 -3.06
N CYS A 96 32.83 10.81 -2.88
CA CYS A 96 31.86 10.48 -1.84
C CYS A 96 30.44 10.29 -2.39
N LYS A 97 30.32 9.92 -3.68
CA LYS A 97 29.07 9.36 -4.21
C LYS A 97 28.80 8.03 -3.50
N GLU A 98 28.16 8.08 -2.34
CA GLU A 98 27.57 6.90 -1.74
C GLU A 98 26.52 6.40 -2.74
N PRO A 99 26.71 5.24 -3.39
CA PRO A 99 25.69 4.70 -4.27
C PRO A 99 24.44 4.50 -3.42
N SER A 100 23.27 4.91 -3.91
CA SER A 100 22.03 4.65 -3.19
C SER A 100 21.99 3.17 -2.83
N PHE A 101 22.02 2.83 -1.53
CA PHE A 101 21.98 1.44 -1.07
C PHE A 101 20.91 0.67 -1.84
N VAL A 102 21.28 -0.47 -2.44
CA VAL A 102 20.38 -1.30 -3.27
C VAL A 102 19.11 -1.68 -2.49
N ASP A 103 19.25 -1.83 -1.17
CA ASP A 103 18.16 -2.09 -0.22
C ASP A 103 17.06 -1.01 -0.17
N LYS A 104 17.32 0.21 -0.66
CA LYS A 104 16.33 1.30 -0.72
C LYS A 104 15.28 1.13 -1.83
N TRP A 105 15.52 0.22 -2.78
CA TRP A 105 14.69 0.04 -3.97
C TRP A 105 13.76 -1.18 -3.90
N ARG A 106 13.41 -1.62 -2.69
CA ARG A 106 12.44 -2.70 -2.45
C ARG A 106 11.02 -2.17 -2.38
N CYS A 107 10.10 -2.82 -3.11
CA CYS A 107 8.68 -2.52 -3.11
C CYS A 107 8.16 -2.41 -1.66
N PRO A 108 7.42 -1.35 -1.30
CA PRO A 108 6.96 -1.15 0.07
C PRO A 108 5.82 -2.10 0.46
N LEU A 109 5.22 -2.80 -0.51
CA LEU A 109 4.09 -3.69 -0.31
C LEU A 109 4.51 -5.16 -0.22
N CYS A 110 5.52 -5.58 -0.99
CA CYS A 110 5.95 -6.99 -1.06
C CYS A 110 7.46 -7.22 -0.99
N ASN A 111 8.26 -6.17 -0.77
CA ASN A 111 9.72 -6.24 -0.75
C ASN A 111 10.41 -6.67 -2.07
N GLY A 112 9.66 -6.84 -3.16
CA GLY A 112 10.20 -7.17 -4.49
C GLY A 112 10.96 -6.03 -5.16
N ASP A 113 11.48 -6.25 -6.38
CA ASP A 113 12.28 -5.25 -7.11
C ASP A 113 11.44 -4.04 -7.58
N ALA A 114 11.71 -2.87 -7.02
CA ALA A 114 11.07 -1.59 -7.36
C ALA A 114 12.09 -0.51 -7.82
N ARG A 115 13.21 -0.93 -8.43
CA ARG A 115 14.15 -0.02 -9.10
C ARG A 115 13.45 0.73 -10.25
N PRO A 116 13.90 1.94 -10.64
CA PRO A 116 13.19 2.74 -11.64
C PRO A 116 12.93 2.02 -12.97
N TYR A 117 13.80 1.11 -13.40
CA TYR A 117 13.60 0.33 -14.62
C TYR A 117 12.63 -0.87 -14.45
N SER A 118 12.41 -1.35 -13.22
CA SER A 118 11.48 -2.45 -12.94
C SER A 118 10.06 -1.95 -12.70
N LEU A 119 9.88 -0.66 -12.39
CA LEU A 119 8.56 -0.06 -12.20
C LEU A 119 7.72 -0.10 -13.49
N ARG A 120 6.43 -0.31 -13.31
CA ARG A 120 5.41 -0.30 -14.36
C ARG A 120 4.21 0.49 -13.88
N VAL A 121 3.67 1.33 -14.77
CA VAL A 121 2.40 2.02 -14.57
C VAL A 121 1.27 1.01 -14.80
N ASP A 122 0.37 0.85 -13.84
CA ASP A 122 -0.79 -0.04 -13.97
C ASP A 122 -1.94 0.68 -14.68
N GLY A 123 -2.23 0.29 -15.93
CA GLY A 123 -3.24 0.95 -16.75
C GLY A 123 -4.66 0.83 -16.19
N PHE A 124 -4.99 -0.27 -15.51
CA PHE A 124 -6.31 -0.43 -14.92
C PHE A 124 -6.50 0.56 -13.77
N LEU A 125 -5.49 0.72 -12.91
CA LEU A 125 -5.55 1.68 -11.81
C LEU A 125 -5.44 3.14 -12.26
N VAL A 126 -4.82 3.42 -13.42
CA VAL A 126 -4.92 4.74 -14.08
C VAL A 126 -6.39 5.04 -14.42
N GLU A 127 -7.07 4.13 -15.13
CA GLU A 127 -8.48 4.31 -15.51
C GLU A 127 -9.40 4.46 -14.29
N VAL A 128 -9.17 3.64 -13.25
CA VAL A 128 -9.92 3.75 -11.97
C VAL A 128 -9.78 5.14 -11.38
N ARG A 129 -8.55 5.65 -11.28
CA ARG A 129 -8.28 6.96 -10.70
C ARG A 129 -8.88 8.09 -11.51
N GLU A 130 -8.78 8.05 -12.83
CA GLU A 130 -9.39 9.06 -13.71
C GLU A 130 -10.91 9.12 -13.52
N LYS A 131 -11.57 7.95 -13.43
CA LYS A 131 -13.01 7.88 -13.16
C LYS A 131 -13.36 8.43 -11.77
N LEU A 132 -12.61 8.04 -10.73
CA LEU A 132 -12.81 8.59 -9.38
C LEU A 132 -12.60 10.10 -9.33
N GLN A 133 -11.62 10.61 -10.07
CA GLN A 133 -11.36 12.05 -10.18
C GLN A 133 -12.54 12.79 -10.82
N LYS A 134 -13.07 12.26 -11.92
CA LYS A 134 -14.24 12.82 -12.61
C LYS A 134 -15.49 12.83 -11.73
N GLU A 135 -15.64 11.84 -10.85
CA GLU A 135 -16.73 11.73 -9.89
C GLU A 135 -16.47 12.48 -8.56
N ASN A 136 -15.32 13.16 -8.42
CA ASN A 136 -14.87 13.82 -7.19
C ASN A 136 -14.80 12.89 -5.96
N LYS A 137 -14.44 11.61 -6.18
CA LYS A 137 -14.36 10.55 -5.15
C LYS A 137 -12.91 10.16 -4.80
N LEU A 138 -11.96 11.09 -4.92
CA LEU A 138 -10.54 10.84 -4.64
C LEU A 138 -10.22 10.45 -3.17
N ARG A 139 -11.18 10.63 -2.25
CA ARG A 139 -11.07 10.15 -0.86
C ARG A 139 -11.29 8.64 -0.70
N THR A 140 -11.71 7.95 -1.77
CA THR A 140 -11.91 6.50 -1.76
C THR A 140 -10.59 5.77 -1.51
N LYS A 141 -10.52 4.98 -0.43
CA LYS A 141 -9.31 4.23 -0.09
C LYS A 141 -9.24 2.85 -0.74
N SER A 142 -10.36 2.23 -1.09
CA SER A 142 -10.40 0.91 -1.72
C SER A 142 -11.54 0.79 -2.73
N ILE A 143 -11.40 -0.12 -3.68
CA ILE A 143 -12.45 -0.53 -4.63
C ILE A 143 -12.72 -2.03 -4.53
N LEU A 144 -13.92 -2.44 -4.89
CA LEU A 144 -14.30 -3.83 -5.07
C LEU A 144 -14.44 -4.10 -6.57
N VAL A 145 -13.66 -5.05 -7.09
CA VAL A 145 -13.60 -5.41 -8.51
C VAL A 145 -14.22 -6.79 -8.72
N SER A 146 -15.18 -6.89 -9.62
CA SER A 146 -15.89 -8.12 -9.95
C SER A 146 -15.22 -8.86 -11.12
N ALA A 147 -15.58 -10.13 -11.34
CA ALA A 147 -14.97 -10.97 -12.39
C ALA A 147 -15.29 -10.51 -13.83
N ASP A 148 -16.36 -9.74 -14.01
CA ASP A 148 -16.73 -9.11 -15.28
C ASP A 148 -15.87 -7.87 -15.60
N GLY A 149 -14.96 -7.48 -14.70
CA GLY A 149 -14.11 -6.30 -14.81
C GLY A 149 -14.78 -5.00 -14.38
N SER A 150 -16.04 -5.05 -13.93
CA SER A 150 -16.70 -3.92 -13.28
C SER A 150 -16.10 -3.68 -11.89
N TRP A 151 -16.16 -2.44 -11.42
CA TRP A 151 -15.70 -2.11 -10.08
C TRP A 151 -16.54 -1.00 -9.46
N ARG A 152 -16.57 -0.98 -8.13
CA ARG A 152 -17.25 0.03 -7.32
C ARG A 152 -16.35 0.54 -6.19
N PRO A 153 -16.43 1.83 -5.82
CA PRO A 153 -15.83 2.34 -4.59
C PRO A 153 -16.32 1.54 -3.38
N GLN A 154 -15.43 1.21 -2.45
CA GLN A 154 -15.80 0.66 -1.16
C GLN A 154 -16.03 1.81 -0.18
N GLU A 155 -17.28 1.99 0.27
CA GLU A 155 -17.61 2.99 1.28
C GLU A 155 -17.01 2.57 2.63
N GLN A 156 -16.21 3.44 3.25
CA GLN A 156 -15.77 3.26 4.63
C GLN A 156 -16.88 3.76 5.56
N ALA A 157 -17.42 2.86 6.38
CA ALA A 157 -18.30 3.23 7.47
C ALA A 157 -17.48 3.91 8.58
N GLY A 158 -17.58 5.23 8.69
CA GLY A 158 -17.13 5.99 9.85
C GLY A 158 -15.76 6.67 9.68
N ASP A 159 -15.79 7.95 9.36
CA ASP A 159 -14.92 8.99 9.93
C ASP A 159 -15.86 10.20 10.14
N ASP A 160 -16.78 10.05 11.10
CA ASP A 160 -17.60 11.16 11.61
C ASP A 160 -16.69 11.91 12.57
N ASP A 161 -16.05 12.96 12.07
CA ASP A 161 -15.21 13.87 12.84
C ASP A 161 -16.15 14.74 13.69
N SER A 162 -16.66 14.17 14.78
CA SER A 162 -17.35 14.96 15.79
C SER A 162 -16.31 15.70 16.62
N ASP A 163 -15.92 16.87 16.14
CA ASP A 163 -15.26 17.92 16.92
C ASP A 163 -16.15 18.24 18.14
N VAL A 164 -15.85 17.63 19.28
CA VAL A 164 -16.41 18.07 20.57
C VAL A 164 -15.57 19.24 21.07
N ASP A 165 -15.88 20.42 20.54
CA ASP A 165 -15.43 21.68 21.12
C ASP A 165 -16.17 21.85 22.47
N SER A 166 -15.43 21.87 23.57
CA SER A 166 -15.96 22.21 24.89
C SER A 166 -14.94 23.09 25.60
N ASP A 167 -15.07 24.38 25.33
CA ASP A 167 -14.56 25.48 26.13
C ASP A 167 -15.35 25.54 27.45
N ASP A 168 -14.71 25.25 28.59
CA ASP A 168 -15.08 25.86 29.87
C ASP A 168 -13.86 25.88 30.81
N GLY A 169 -13.53 27.08 31.28
CA GLY A 169 -12.38 27.37 32.12
C GLY A 169 -12.71 27.38 33.62
N GLY A 170 -11.80 26.87 34.44
CA GLY A 170 -11.82 27.09 35.90
C GLY A 170 -10.83 26.23 36.69
N ALA A 171 -9.76 26.86 37.19
CA ALA A 171 -8.70 26.30 38.04
C ALA A 171 -9.22 25.61 39.33
N THR A 172 -8.56 24.63 39.98
CA THR A 172 -7.28 24.77 40.71
C THR A 172 -6.79 23.40 41.28
N THR A 173 -5.51 23.07 41.06
CA THR A 173 -4.55 22.20 41.81
C THR A 173 -4.94 20.83 42.41
N THR A 174 -4.27 19.75 41.98
CA THR A 174 -3.09 19.09 42.65
C THR A 174 -2.69 17.79 41.91
N PRO A 175 -1.43 17.31 41.99
CA PRO A 175 -0.91 16.25 41.15
C PRO A 175 -0.86 14.89 41.87
N ILE A 176 -1.34 13.81 41.23
CA ILE A 176 -0.98 12.43 41.63
C ILE A 176 -0.66 11.61 40.37
N MET A 177 0.51 10.97 40.43
CA MET A 177 1.18 10.21 39.38
C MET A 177 0.55 8.83 39.14
N SER A 178 0.58 8.43 37.87
CA SER A 178 0.75 7.07 37.31
C SER A 178 0.04 5.88 37.96
N THR A 179 -0.77 5.17 37.17
CA THR A 179 -0.44 3.79 36.75
C THR A 179 -1.16 3.40 35.46
N ARG A 180 -0.45 2.62 34.64
CA ARG A 180 -0.78 2.22 33.27
C ARG A 180 -1.64 0.94 33.32
N SER A 181 -2.86 0.99 32.81
CA SER A 181 -3.67 -0.21 32.58
C SER A 181 -3.31 -0.83 31.23
N SER A 182 -2.47 -1.87 31.27
CA SER A 182 -2.19 -2.72 30.11
C SER A 182 -3.24 -3.84 30.07
N THR A 183 -4.11 -3.83 29.05
CA THR A 183 -5.02 -4.93 28.76
C THR A 183 -4.25 -6.07 28.06
N ARG A 184 -4.35 -7.27 28.63
CA ARG A 184 -3.73 -8.52 28.17
C ARG A 184 -4.60 -9.15 27.07
N PRO A 185 -4.03 -9.67 25.96
CA PRO A 185 -4.81 -10.39 24.96
C PRO A 185 -5.22 -11.80 25.44
N PRO A 186 -6.31 -12.38 24.90
CA PRO A 186 -6.88 -13.64 25.36
C PRO A 186 -6.02 -14.86 24.97
N GLN A 187 -5.97 -15.86 25.86
CA GLN A 187 -5.29 -17.15 25.61
C GLN A 187 -6.17 -18.11 24.79
N PRO A 188 -5.58 -18.98 23.95
CA PRO A 188 -6.29 -20.04 23.24
C PRO A 188 -6.65 -21.22 24.16
N PRO A 189 -7.66 -22.04 23.80
CA PRO A 189 -8.16 -23.15 24.63
C PRO A 189 -7.17 -24.33 24.71
N PRO A 190 -7.28 -25.18 25.75
CA PRO A 190 -6.35 -26.29 25.98
C PRO A 190 -6.55 -27.40 24.95
N ARG A 191 -5.44 -28.07 24.60
CA ARG A 191 -5.41 -29.26 23.75
C ARG A 191 -5.55 -30.50 24.64
N GLU A 192 -6.52 -31.36 24.35
CA GLU A 192 -6.65 -32.68 24.99
C GLU A 192 -5.54 -33.62 24.49
N VAL A 193 -4.83 -34.23 25.44
CA VAL A 193 -3.83 -35.26 25.19
C VAL A 193 -4.53 -36.59 25.40
N ILE A 194 -4.64 -37.39 24.34
CA ILE A 194 -5.13 -38.76 24.36
C ILE A 194 -3.98 -39.65 24.82
N GLU A 195 -4.11 -40.26 26.00
CA GLU A 195 -3.20 -41.31 26.46
C GLU A 195 -3.48 -42.58 25.64
N LEU A 196 -2.45 -43.09 24.98
CA LEU A 196 -2.45 -44.40 24.33
C LEU A 196 -1.92 -45.41 25.36
N ASP A 197 -2.78 -46.27 25.87
CA ASP A 197 -2.37 -47.46 26.63
C ASP A 197 -1.69 -48.46 25.67
N ASP A 198 -0.43 -48.81 26.00
CA ASP A 198 0.41 -49.82 25.33
C ASP A 198 0.13 -51.18 26.01
N ASP A 199 -0.35 -52.18 25.26
CA ASP A 199 -0.53 -53.59 25.67
C ASP A 199 0.64 -54.45 25.13
#